data_AF-A0A9P5GTJ0-F1
#
_entry.id   AF-A0A9P5GTJ0-F1
#
_cell.length_a   1.000
_cell.length_b   1.000
_cell.length_c   1.000
_cell.angle_alpha   90.00
_cell.angle_beta   90.00
_cell.angle_gamma   90.00
#
_symmetry.space_group_name_H-M   'P 1'
#
loop_
_entity.id
_entity.type
_entity.pdbx_description
1 polymer ?
#
loop_
_entity_poly.entity_id
_entity_poly.type
_entity_poly.pdbx_seq_one_letter_code
_entity_poly.pdbx_strand_id
1 'polypeptide(L)'
;MHEYLGQHPTDLDELFTHFLFGAASRDQTLVISRLFQLLQAREEAFYATQQQDASSTSLWDFSLADQSEEIVTYIPKNVQQATDQDIIRICEVTKARVSRECAGLIVAHASGLSNSILQRNIPSPAQQLGYSKISYVHRTVKDFVSLSHVRSRLLEPMLGSSFEPHISLLTSIILQFKWPLDEFHPDRQINDRWPNILLAFTHARLSQNHRQSQLMLIPELNQVLCQHWASRDSIENDHWARSLFSSYEKRKNLNFYDPFLSLSAKFGLATLVSERIRKDDNRSYGSGGGVPLLSHCIEMLASRRQTVYPLSSPEMIREILTGGANPNQPYQDLNGKSQTPWLVVLDYLREADRRQWIGYYDTSESGISRLSVIISLFIEHGADPNGILVETKFDPSASALEIITSIYRKYASPEFSQLRRVLIDKGAHEREGHGILYQVYGK
;
A
#
# COMPACT_ATOMS: atom_id res chain seq x y z
N MET A 1 -9.17 47.53 -16.15
CA MET A 1 -8.18 46.42 -16.19
C MET A 1 -6.94 46.76 -15.37
N HIS A 2 -6.29 47.92 -15.56
CA HIS A 2 -5.13 48.33 -14.74
C HIS A 2 -5.42 48.55 -13.25
N GLU A 3 -6.58 49.08 -12.86
CA GLU A 3 -6.97 49.22 -11.44
C GLU A 3 -7.26 47.87 -10.75
N TYR A 4 -7.70 46.85 -11.51
CA TYR A 4 -8.02 45.53 -10.97
C TYR A 4 -6.76 44.71 -10.67
N LEU A 5 -5.71 44.88 -11.49
CA LEU A 5 -4.41 44.23 -11.28
C LEU A 5 -3.63 44.86 -10.11
N GLY A 6 -3.88 46.13 -9.77
CA GLY A 6 -3.25 46.81 -8.63
C GLY A 6 -3.78 46.42 -7.25
N GLN A 7 -4.85 45.61 -7.19
CA GLN A 7 -5.45 45.12 -5.94
C GLN A 7 -4.94 43.73 -5.52
N HIS A 8 -4.14 43.09 -6.37
CA HIS A 8 -3.61 41.76 -6.12
C HIS A 8 -2.15 41.80 -5.66
N PRO A 9 -1.73 40.87 -4.79
CA PRO A 9 -0.33 40.77 -4.38
C PRO A 9 0.61 40.58 -5.57
N THR A 10 1.78 41.20 -5.51
CA THR A 10 2.83 41.05 -6.53
C THR A 10 3.64 39.77 -6.36
N ASP A 11 3.66 39.21 -5.16
CA ASP A 11 4.30 37.93 -4.86
C ASP A 11 3.33 36.76 -5.11
N LEU A 12 3.82 35.66 -5.70
CA LEU A 12 3.00 34.51 -6.07
C LEU A 12 2.43 33.78 -4.84
N ASP A 13 3.18 33.66 -3.76
CA ASP A 13 2.74 32.98 -2.55
C ASP A 13 1.66 33.81 -1.84
N GLU A 14 1.83 35.13 -1.82
CA GLU A 14 0.80 36.05 -1.33
C GLU A 14 -0.47 35.99 -2.19
N LEU A 15 -0.32 35.88 -3.52
CA LEU A 15 -1.45 35.73 -4.45
C LEU A 15 -2.22 34.44 -4.21
N PHE A 16 -1.53 33.30 -4.09
CA PHE A 16 -2.17 32.01 -3.77
C PHE A 16 -2.82 32.03 -2.40
N THR A 17 -2.17 32.66 -1.41
CA THR A 17 -2.73 32.87 -0.07
C THR A 17 -4.02 33.67 -0.13
N HIS A 18 -4.04 34.74 -0.92
CA HIS A 18 -5.21 35.57 -1.12
C HIS A 18 -6.37 34.78 -1.74
N PHE A 19 -6.11 33.99 -2.78
CA PHE A 19 -7.14 33.17 -3.43
C PHE A 19 -7.71 32.06 -2.53
N LEU A 20 -6.85 31.37 -1.78
CA LEU A 20 -7.28 30.23 -0.96
C LEU A 20 -7.94 30.65 0.36
N PHE A 21 -7.49 31.76 0.96
CA PHE A 21 -7.88 32.10 2.32
C PHE A 21 -8.34 33.54 2.52
N GLY A 22 -7.99 34.46 1.63
CA GLY A 22 -8.34 35.88 1.75
C GLY A 22 -9.69 36.23 1.12
N ALA A 23 -9.95 35.71 -0.07
CA ALA A 23 -11.14 36.00 -0.86
C ALA A 23 -12.31 35.01 -0.64
N ALA A 24 -12.03 33.85 -0.03
CA ALA A 24 -13.00 32.78 0.17
C ALA A 24 -13.87 33.02 1.41
N SER A 25 -15.17 32.78 1.30
CA SER A 25 -16.05 32.68 2.47
C SER A 25 -15.75 31.41 3.28
N ARG A 26 -16.23 31.34 4.53
CA ARG A 26 -15.99 30.17 5.41
C ARG A 26 -16.43 28.84 4.78
N ASP A 27 -17.60 28.83 4.14
CA ASP A 27 -18.12 27.63 3.48
C ASP A 27 -17.28 27.25 2.26
N GLN A 28 -16.79 28.25 1.53
CA GLN A 28 -15.87 28.02 0.41
C GLN A 28 -14.53 27.47 0.89
N THR A 29 -14.00 27.96 2.02
CA THR A 29 -12.76 27.45 2.60
C THR A 29 -12.86 25.98 2.98
N LEU A 30 -14.02 25.50 3.47
CA LEU A 30 -14.25 24.08 3.72
C LEU A 30 -14.17 23.25 2.44
N VAL A 31 -14.85 23.71 1.38
CA VAL A 31 -14.81 23.02 0.08
C VAL A 31 -13.40 23.00 -0.49
N ILE A 32 -12.71 24.15 -0.53
CA ILE A 32 -11.32 24.26 -0.96
C ILE A 32 -10.45 23.27 -0.18
N SER A 33 -10.55 23.27 1.15
CA SER A 33 -9.77 22.39 2.03
C SER A 33 -9.99 20.92 1.68
N ARG A 34 -11.25 20.49 1.50
CA ARG A 34 -11.60 19.12 1.11
C ARG A 34 -10.97 18.72 -0.23
N LEU A 35 -11.12 19.56 -1.26
CA LEU A 35 -10.63 19.28 -2.61
C LEU A 35 -9.10 19.19 -2.68
N PHE A 36 -8.39 20.10 -1.99
CA PHE A 36 -6.93 20.07 -1.93
C PHE A 36 -6.42 18.86 -1.13
N GLN A 37 -7.10 18.49 -0.04
CA GLN A 37 -6.74 17.29 0.73
C GLN A 37 -6.91 15.99 -0.07
N LEU A 38 -7.91 15.88 -0.95
CA LEU A 38 -8.04 14.74 -1.87
C LEU A 38 -6.84 14.63 -2.82
N LEU A 39 -6.42 15.75 -3.43
CA LEU A 39 -5.23 15.74 -4.30
C LEU A 39 -3.97 15.36 -3.53
N GLN A 40 -3.79 15.91 -2.33
CA GLN A 40 -2.63 15.60 -1.49
C GLN A 40 -2.60 14.13 -1.06
N ALA A 41 -3.72 13.58 -0.58
CA ALA A 41 -3.80 12.17 -0.20
C ALA A 41 -3.54 11.22 -1.37
N ARG A 42 -3.93 11.61 -2.59
CA ARG A 42 -3.58 10.87 -3.81
C ARG A 42 -2.09 10.91 -4.10
N GLU A 43 -1.45 12.07 -3.94
CA GLU A 43 0.00 12.20 -4.10
C GLU A 43 0.77 11.40 -3.05
N GLU A 44 0.31 11.37 -1.81
CA GLU A 44 0.91 10.55 -0.76
C GLU A 44 0.84 9.05 -1.08
N ALA A 45 -0.30 8.58 -1.60
CA ALA A 45 -0.43 7.20 -2.09
C ALA A 45 0.48 6.91 -3.31
N PHE A 46 0.64 7.88 -4.21
CA PHE A 46 1.58 7.80 -5.33
C PHE A 46 3.04 7.68 -4.85
N TYR A 47 3.49 8.55 -3.95
CA TYR A 47 4.85 8.49 -3.40
C TYR A 47 5.10 7.20 -2.62
N ALA A 48 4.08 6.72 -1.92
CA ALA A 48 4.13 5.44 -1.22
C ALA A 48 4.35 4.26 -2.18
N THR A 49 3.84 4.31 -3.41
CA THR A 49 3.89 3.20 -4.38
C THR A 49 4.99 3.32 -5.44
N GLN A 50 5.56 4.51 -5.65
CA GLN A 50 6.57 4.80 -6.68
C GLN A 50 6.13 4.50 -8.13
N GLN A 51 4.82 4.46 -8.40
CA GLN A 51 4.25 4.18 -9.73
C GLN A 51 3.90 5.48 -10.48
N GLN A 52 4.61 5.82 -11.57
CA GLN A 52 4.46 7.09 -12.29
C GLN A 52 3.04 7.37 -12.84
N ASP A 53 2.29 6.33 -13.22
CA ASP A 53 0.95 6.46 -13.78
C ASP A 53 -0.15 6.78 -12.74
N ALA A 54 0.12 6.52 -11.46
CA ALA A 54 -0.83 6.75 -10.37
C ALA A 54 -1.00 8.24 -9.99
N SER A 55 -0.23 9.15 -10.62
CA SER A 55 -0.26 10.59 -10.36
C SER A 55 -1.46 11.31 -10.98
N SER A 56 -2.15 10.66 -11.93
CA SER A 56 -3.33 11.24 -12.57
C SER A 56 -4.62 10.76 -11.91
N THR A 57 -5.52 11.70 -11.66
CA THR A 57 -6.87 11.44 -11.15
C THR A 57 -7.85 11.85 -12.23
N SER A 58 -8.73 10.94 -12.64
CA SER A 58 -9.82 11.27 -13.55
C SER A 58 -10.88 12.10 -12.80
N LEU A 59 -11.67 12.88 -13.54
CA LEU A 59 -12.75 13.67 -12.99
C LEU A 59 -13.80 12.74 -12.38
N TRP A 60 -14.02 11.55 -12.94
CA TRP A 60 -14.88 10.53 -12.34
C TRP A 60 -14.39 10.08 -10.96
N ASP A 61 -13.11 9.69 -10.84
CA ASP A 61 -12.50 9.30 -9.55
C ASP A 61 -12.60 10.44 -8.53
N PHE A 62 -12.20 11.64 -8.95
CA PHE A 62 -12.22 12.81 -8.07
C PHE A 62 -13.64 13.17 -7.61
N SER A 63 -14.63 13.08 -8.51
CA SER A 63 -16.03 13.38 -8.20
C SER A 63 -16.65 12.39 -7.22
N LEU A 64 -16.36 11.09 -7.40
CA LEU A 64 -16.83 10.05 -6.50
C LEU A 64 -16.20 10.18 -5.11
N ALA A 65 -14.95 10.64 -5.02
CA ALA A 65 -14.30 10.91 -3.74
C ALA A 65 -14.86 12.16 -3.05
N ASP A 66 -15.09 13.24 -3.80
CA ASP A 66 -15.63 14.49 -3.27
C ASP A 66 -17.08 14.31 -2.78
N GLN A 67 -17.90 13.59 -3.53
CA GLN A 67 -19.34 13.43 -3.26
C GLN A 67 -19.69 12.08 -2.62
N SER A 68 -18.71 11.38 -2.02
CA SER A 68 -18.88 10.01 -1.52
C SER A 68 -20.07 9.83 -0.56
N GLU A 69 -20.26 10.75 0.38
CA GLU A 69 -21.36 10.72 1.35
C GLU A 69 -22.74 10.85 0.71
N GLU A 70 -22.85 11.63 -0.37
CA GLU A 70 -24.10 11.94 -1.08
C GLU A 70 -24.43 10.84 -2.10
N ILE A 71 -23.42 10.27 -2.75
CA ILE A 71 -23.60 9.32 -3.84
C ILE A 71 -23.88 7.92 -3.31
N VAL A 72 -23.31 7.51 -2.17
CA VAL A 72 -23.40 6.13 -1.64
C VAL A 72 -24.83 5.60 -1.54
N THR A 73 -25.85 6.44 -1.34
CA THR A 73 -27.26 6.03 -1.30
C THR A 73 -27.84 5.57 -2.64
N TYR A 74 -27.23 5.97 -3.76
CA TYR A 74 -27.71 5.71 -5.12
C TYR A 74 -26.92 4.61 -5.84
N ILE A 75 -25.90 4.06 -5.19
CA ILE A 75 -24.96 3.14 -5.83
C ILE A 75 -25.57 1.73 -5.87
N PRO A 76 -25.52 1.07 -7.04
CA PRO A 76 -26.04 -0.28 -7.15
C PRO A 76 -25.29 -1.24 -6.23
N LYS A 77 -26.02 -2.18 -5.65
CA LYS A 77 -25.45 -3.22 -4.79
C LYS A 77 -24.48 -4.14 -5.56
N ASN A 78 -24.79 -4.39 -6.83
CA ASN A 78 -23.99 -5.19 -7.74
C ASN A 78 -23.27 -4.29 -8.75
N VAL A 79 -22.23 -4.82 -9.38
CA VAL A 79 -21.54 -4.08 -10.44
C VAL A 79 -22.47 -3.82 -11.61
N GLN A 80 -22.54 -2.56 -12.03
CA GLN A 80 -23.32 -2.11 -13.18
C GLN A 80 -22.59 -0.95 -13.85
N GLN A 81 -22.61 -0.84 -15.17
CA GLN A 81 -22.02 0.32 -15.85
C GLN A 81 -22.74 1.63 -15.46
N ALA A 82 -21.96 2.71 -15.31
CA ALA A 82 -22.48 4.05 -15.10
C ALA A 82 -23.24 4.57 -16.32
N THR A 83 -24.42 5.16 -16.11
CA THR A 83 -25.19 5.76 -17.20
C THR A 83 -24.57 7.09 -17.61
N ASP A 84 -24.69 7.48 -18.88
CA ASP A 84 -24.23 8.79 -19.35
C ASP A 84 -24.84 9.96 -18.53
N GLN A 85 -26.11 9.81 -18.11
CA GLN A 85 -26.79 10.82 -17.28
C GLN A 85 -26.14 10.96 -15.89
N ASP A 86 -25.79 9.83 -15.26
CA ASP A 86 -25.13 9.84 -13.96
C ASP A 86 -23.71 10.40 -14.04
N ILE A 87 -22.97 10.02 -15.09
CA ILE A 87 -21.62 10.54 -15.32
C ILE A 87 -21.66 12.06 -15.49
N ILE A 88 -22.54 12.58 -16.35
CA ILE A 88 -22.69 14.02 -16.55
C ILE A 88 -23.09 14.71 -15.25
N ARG A 89 -24.11 14.20 -14.57
CA ARG A 89 -24.63 14.79 -13.32
C ARG A 89 -23.54 14.93 -12.27
N ILE A 90 -22.77 13.87 -12.04
CA ILE A 90 -21.74 13.84 -10.98
C ILE A 90 -20.51 14.66 -11.38
N CYS A 91 -20.02 14.48 -12.61
CA CYS A 91 -18.81 15.15 -13.07
C CYS A 91 -18.99 16.67 -13.26
N GLU A 92 -20.13 17.12 -13.80
CA GLU A 92 -20.36 18.57 -13.98
C GLU A 92 -20.52 19.30 -12.64
N VAL A 93 -21.11 18.66 -11.62
CA VAL A 93 -21.18 19.23 -10.27
C VAL A 93 -19.77 19.47 -9.72
N THR A 94 -18.90 18.47 -9.76
CA THR A 94 -17.51 18.61 -9.28
C THR A 94 -16.72 19.60 -10.11
N LYS A 95 -16.84 19.55 -11.45
CA LYS A 95 -16.13 20.46 -12.36
C LYS A 95 -16.55 21.91 -12.14
N ALA A 96 -17.84 22.18 -11.93
CA ALA A 96 -18.35 23.50 -11.58
C ALA A 96 -17.85 23.95 -10.21
N ARG A 97 -17.80 23.04 -9.21
CA ARG A 97 -17.27 23.31 -7.86
C ARG A 97 -15.78 23.65 -7.90
N VAL A 98 -14.96 22.86 -8.58
CA VAL A 98 -13.53 23.12 -8.79
C VAL A 98 -13.31 24.48 -9.46
N SER A 99 -14.03 24.76 -10.55
CA SER A 99 -13.89 26.01 -11.29
C SER A 99 -14.28 27.24 -10.47
N ARG A 100 -15.31 27.12 -9.63
CA ARG A 100 -15.86 28.23 -8.83
C ARG A 100 -15.08 28.49 -7.56
N GLU A 101 -14.73 27.42 -6.83
CA GLU A 101 -14.20 27.54 -5.48
C GLU A 101 -12.67 27.57 -5.44
N CYS A 102 -11.98 26.96 -6.41
CA CYS A 102 -10.52 26.87 -6.37
C CYS A 102 -9.80 27.99 -7.13
N ALA A 103 -10.49 29.05 -7.55
CA ALA A 103 -9.92 30.21 -8.27
C ALA A 103 -8.99 29.83 -9.45
N GLY A 104 -9.25 28.70 -10.12
CA GLY A 104 -8.42 28.18 -11.21
C GLY A 104 -7.10 27.52 -10.79
N LEU A 105 -6.85 27.31 -9.49
CA LEU A 105 -5.67 26.61 -8.97
C LEU A 105 -5.73 25.09 -9.20
N ILE A 106 -6.94 24.55 -9.33
CA ILE A 106 -7.22 23.17 -9.74
C ILE A 106 -8.06 23.26 -11.03
N VAL A 107 -7.74 22.42 -12.00
CA VAL A 107 -8.38 22.43 -13.32
C VAL A 107 -8.67 21.01 -13.81
N ALA A 108 -9.77 20.89 -14.55
CA ALA A 108 -10.15 19.69 -15.29
C ALA A 108 -9.70 19.85 -16.74
N HIS A 109 -8.69 19.09 -17.16
CA HIS A 109 -8.25 19.05 -18.54
C HIS A 109 -9.02 17.98 -19.31
N ALA A 110 -9.47 18.31 -20.52
CA ALA A 110 -9.91 17.26 -21.45
C ALA A 110 -8.76 16.27 -21.61
N SER A 111 -9.00 14.98 -21.36
CA SER A 111 -7.99 13.98 -21.66
C SER A 111 -7.82 13.98 -23.18
N GLY A 112 -6.60 14.22 -23.66
CA GLY A 112 -6.25 13.75 -25.00
C GLY A 112 -6.58 12.25 -25.03
N LEU A 113 -7.18 11.78 -26.12
CA LEU A 113 -7.48 10.36 -26.35
C LEU A 113 -6.27 9.54 -25.89
N SER A 114 -6.36 8.90 -24.73
CA SER A 114 -5.28 8.08 -24.22
C SER A 114 -5.13 6.93 -25.21
N ASN A 115 -3.89 6.61 -25.59
CA ASN A 115 -3.51 5.56 -26.54
C ASN A 115 -3.79 4.14 -25.98
N SER A 116 -4.93 3.92 -25.33
CA SER A 116 -5.45 2.59 -25.07
C SER A 116 -5.88 2.00 -26.41
N ILE A 117 -4.94 1.29 -27.03
CA ILE A 117 -5.02 0.55 -28.30
C ILE A 117 -6.11 -0.56 -28.28
N LEU A 118 -6.99 -0.59 -27.27
CA LEU A 118 -7.99 -1.64 -27.08
C LEU A 118 -9.45 -1.16 -26.97
N GLN A 119 -9.74 0.15 -26.99
CA GLN A 119 -11.14 0.60 -27.02
C GLN A 119 -11.74 0.37 -28.41
N ARG A 120 -12.46 -0.74 -28.57
CA ARG A 120 -13.25 -1.08 -29.78
C ARG A 120 -14.40 -0.10 -30.05
N ASN A 121 -14.74 0.76 -29.09
CA ASN A 121 -15.84 1.72 -29.15
C ASN A 121 -15.35 3.14 -28.90
N ILE A 122 -15.90 4.10 -29.64
CA ILE A 122 -15.65 5.53 -29.43
C ILE A 122 -16.32 5.94 -28.11
N PRO A 123 -15.59 6.52 -27.14
CA PRO A 123 -16.17 6.89 -25.85
C PRO A 123 -17.24 7.96 -26.04
N SER A 124 -18.37 7.81 -25.33
CA SER A 124 -19.46 8.79 -25.31
C SER A 124 -18.96 10.14 -24.78
N PRO A 125 -19.62 11.28 -25.10
CA PRO A 125 -19.25 12.57 -24.52
C PRO A 125 -19.24 12.57 -22.98
N ALA A 126 -20.13 11.79 -22.36
CA ALA A 126 -20.16 11.63 -20.91
C ALA A 126 -18.93 10.86 -20.41
N GLN A 127 -18.55 9.77 -21.07
CA GLN A 127 -17.33 9.03 -20.74
C GLN A 127 -16.08 9.90 -20.92
N GLN A 128 -15.99 10.68 -21.99
CA GLN A 128 -14.89 11.64 -22.20
C GLN A 128 -14.80 12.68 -21.08
N LEU A 129 -15.95 13.17 -20.59
CA LEU A 129 -16.00 14.03 -19.42
C LEU A 129 -15.47 13.29 -18.18
N GLY A 130 -15.92 12.05 -17.93
CA GLY A 130 -15.45 11.22 -16.83
C GLY A 130 -13.92 10.96 -16.86
N TYR A 131 -13.37 10.75 -18.06
CA TYR A 131 -11.94 10.55 -18.29
C TYR A 131 -11.09 11.83 -18.23
N SER A 132 -11.72 13.01 -18.16
CA SER A 132 -10.99 14.28 -18.04
C SER A 132 -10.08 14.25 -16.81
N LYS A 133 -8.88 14.81 -16.90
CA LYS A 133 -7.87 14.74 -15.82
C LYS A 133 -8.01 15.93 -14.89
N ILE A 134 -8.03 15.69 -13.59
CA ILE A 134 -7.92 16.72 -12.56
C ILE A 134 -6.45 16.86 -12.13
N SER A 135 -5.95 18.09 -12.11
CA SER A 135 -4.63 18.40 -11.61
C SER A 135 -4.54 19.85 -11.12
N TYR A 136 -3.48 20.15 -10.38
CA TYR A 136 -3.06 21.53 -10.18
C TYR A 136 -2.82 22.20 -11.53
N VAL A 137 -3.17 23.47 -11.63
CA VAL A 137 -2.96 24.27 -12.86
C VAL A 137 -1.48 24.41 -13.21
N HIS A 138 -0.61 24.43 -12.19
CA HIS A 138 0.83 24.53 -12.37
C HIS A 138 1.59 23.92 -11.19
N ARG A 139 2.85 23.50 -11.42
CA ARG A 139 3.72 22.94 -10.39
C ARG A 139 3.94 23.90 -9.21
N THR A 140 4.01 25.21 -9.46
CA THR A 140 4.18 26.20 -8.38
C THR A 140 3.03 26.19 -7.38
N VAL A 141 1.80 25.96 -7.84
CA VAL A 141 0.64 25.79 -6.94
C VAL A 141 0.82 24.54 -6.09
N LYS A 142 1.23 23.43 -6.70
CA LYS A 142 1.54 22.18 -5.99
C LYS A 142 2.63 22.40 -4.93
N ASP A 143 3.73 23.04 -5.30
CA ASP A 143 4.86 23.28 -4.39
C ASP A 143 4.43 24.19 -3.22
N PHE A 144 3.63 25.23 -3.50
CA PHE A 144 3.04 26.11 -2.49
C PHE A 144 2.13 25.37 -1.50
N VAL A 145 1.16 24.58 -1.99
CA VAL A 145 0.25 23.83 -1.09
C VAL A 145 0.94 22.69 -0.35
N SER A 146 2.15 22.31 -0.76
CA SER A 146 2.99 21.33 -0.07
C SER A 146 3.75 21.92 1.12
N LEU A 147 3.81 23.25 1.27
CA LEU A 147 4.46 23.92 2.40
C LEU A 147 3.72 23.61 3.70
N SER A 148 4.46 23.25 4.76
CA SER A 148 3.88 22.79 6.03
C SER A 148 2.86 23.78 6.63
N HIS A 149 3.16 25.08 6.61
CA HIS A 149 2.26 26.11 7.15
C HIS A 149 0.99 26.29 6.31
N VAL A 150 1.06 26.13 4.99
CA VAL A 150 -0.11 26.15 4.09
C VAL A 150 -0.98 24.91 4.34
N ARG A 151 -0.34 23.73 4.47
CA ARG A 151 -1.04 22.47 4.80
C ARG A 151 -1.78 22.57 6.12
N SER A 152 -1.14 23.06 7.19
CA SER A 152 -1.80 23.27 8.48
C SER A 152 -3.03 24.16 8.34
N ARG A 153 -2.92 25.25 7.58
CA ARG A 153 -4.02 26.19 7.35
C ARG A 153 -5.16 25.63 6.49
N LEU A 154 -4.86 24.69 5.57
CA LEU A 154 -5.88 23.92 4.82
C LEU A 154 -6.56 22.84 5.70
N LEU A 155 -5.95 22.43 6.80
CA LEU A 155 -6.52 21.46 7.74
C LEU A 155 -7.41 22.14 8.79
N GLU A 156 -7.10 23.38 9.18
CA GLU A 156 -7.82 24.14 10.21
C GLU A 156 -9.34 24.17 10.03
N PRO A 157 -9.90 24.46 8.83
CA PRO A 157 -11.35 24.49 8.63
C PRO A 157 -12.00 23.12 8.85
N MET A 158 -11.25 22.04 8.64
CA MET A 158 -11.73 20.67 8.72
C MET A 158 -11.61 20.06 10.13
N LEU A 159 -11.11 20.82 11.10
CA LEU A 159 -11.04 20.37 12.50
C LEU A 159 -12.43 20.05 13.03
N GLY A 160 -12.59 18.83 13.55
CA GLY A 160 -13.88 18.30 14.04
C GLY A 160 -14.80 17.75 12.96
N SER A 161 -14.42 17.81 11.68
CA SER A 161 -15.12 17.09 10.61
C SER A 161 -14.79 15.60 10.65
N SER A 162 -15.70 14.76 10.14
CA SER A 162 -15.47 13.32 9.93
C SER A 162 -14.80 13.01 8.59
N PHE A 163 -14.49 14.03 7.78
CA PHE A 163 -13.91 13.85 6.47
C PHE A 163 -12.47 13.35 6.61
N GLU A 164 -12.17 12.23 5.93
CA GLU A 164 -10.83 11.67 5.87
C GLU A 164 -10.52 11.36 4.39
N PRO A 165 -9.51 12.02 3.81
CA PRO A 165 -9.30 11.98 2.36
C PRO A 165 -8.89 10.59 1.85
N HIS A 166 -8.14 9.77 2.62
CA HIS A 166 -7.81 8.42 2.18
C HIS A 166 -9.04 7.49 2.17
N ILE A 167 -9.95 7.61 3.13
CA ILE A 167 -11.24 6.90 3.13
C ILE A 167 -12.07 7.32 1.93
N SER A 168 -12.21 8.62 1.65
CA SER A 168 -12.97 9.09 0.48
C SER A 168 -12.40 8.57 -0.84
N LEU A 169 -11.07 8.53 -0.99
CA LEU A 169 -10.41 7.98 -2.18
C LEU A 169 -10.54 6.45 -2.27
N LEU A 170 -10.42 5.74 -1.15
CA LEU A 170 -10.67 4.29 -1.11
C LEU A 170 -12.12 3.97 -1.48
N THR A 171 -13.07 4.72 -0.93
CA THR A 171 -14.48 4.63 -1.30
C THR A 171 -14.63 4.88 -2.79
N SER A 172 -14.10 5.97 -3.33
CA SER A 172 -14.13 6.25 -4.79
C SER A 172 -13.65 5.06 -5.63
N ILE A 173 -12.52 4.42 -5.27
CA ILE A 173 -12.02 3.26 -6.00
C ILE A 173 -13.03 2.10 -5.98
N ILE A 174 -13.63 1.82 -4.83
CA ILE A 174 -14.70 0.81 -4.71
C ILE A 174 -15.89 1.20 -5.59
N LEU A 175 -16.28 2.48 -5.59
CA LEU A 175 -17.39 2.99 -6.40
C LEU A 175 -17.10 2.88 -7.90
N GLN A 176 -15.86 3.12 -8.33
CA GLN A 176 -15.45 2.92 -9.73
C GLN A 176 -15.54 1.46 -10.15
N PHE A 177 -15.26 0.51 -9.25
CA PHE A 177 -15.47 -0.90 -9.55
C PHE A 177 -16.94 -1.30 -9.54
N LYS A 178 -17.78 -0.70 -8.67
CA LYS A 178 -19.23 -0.94 -8.68
C LYS A 178 -19.93 -0.28 -9.86
N TRP A 179 -19.40 0.86 -10.28
CA TRP A 179 -20.02 1.76 -11.24
C TRP A 179 -18.98 2.23 -12.29
N PRO A 180 -18.43 1.29 -13.09
CA PRO A 180 -17.42 1.61 -14.09
C PRO A 180 -17.97 2.48 -15.22
N LEU A 181 -17.10 3.31 -15.79
CA LEU A 181 -17.39 4.08 -17.01
C LEU A 181 -17.52 3.15 -18.23
N ASP A 182 -16.65 2.15 -18.30
CA ASP A 182 -16.63 1.15 -19.37
C ASP A 182 -17.66 0.04 -19.13
N GLU A 183 -18.01 -0.65 -20.21
CA GLU A 183 -18.94 -1.77 -20.17
C GLU A 183 -18.41 -2.89 -19.25
N PHE A 184 -19.24 -3.27 -18.29
CA PHE A 184 -18.89 -4.27 -17.30
C PHE A 184 -18.92 -5.68 -17.91
N HIS A 185 -17.76 -6.31 -17.95
CA HIS A 185 -17.62 -7.73 -18.29
C HIS A 185 -16.75 -8.42 -17.25
N PRO A 186 -17.24 -9.48 -16.59
CA PRO A 186 -16.38 -10.32 -15.77
C PRO A 186 -15.31 -10.97 -16.64
N ASP A 187 -14.04 -10.88 -16.21
CA ASP A 187 -12.90 -11.45 -16.91
C ASP A 187 -11.83 -11.92 -15.92
N ARG A 188 -10.69 -12.41 -16.43
CA ARG A 188 -9.54 -12.85 -15.61
C ARG A 188 -8.32 -11.96 -15.76
N GLN A 189 -8.48 -10.80 -16.40
CA GLN A 189 -7.45 -9.78 -16.60
C GLN A 189 -7.41 -8.85 -15.38
N ILE A 190 -6.71 -9.30 -14.33
CA ILE A 190 -6.52 -8.49 -13.12
C ILE A 190 -5.50 -7.37 -13.33
N ASN A 191 -4.59 -7.52 -14.30
CA ASN A 191 -3.46 -6.60 -14.50
C ASN A 191 -3.93 -5.18 -14.80
N ASP A 192 -4.99 -5.02 -15.59
CA ASP A 192 -5.55 -3.71 -15.94
C ASP A 192 -6.20 -3.03 -14.73
N ARG A 193 -6.65 -3.84 -13.76
CA ARG A 193 -7.25 -3.37 -12.50
C ARG A 193 -6.21 -3.16 -11.39
N TRP A 194 -4.99 -3.68 -11.55
CA TRP A 194 -3.96 -3.68 -10.51
C TRP A 194 -3.59 -2.29 -9.99
N PRO A 195 -3.45 -1.23 -10.82
CA PRO A 195 -3.16 0.11 -10.31
C PRO A 195 -4.20 0.62 -9.30
N ASN A 196 -5.48 0.37 -9.54
CA ASN A 196 -6.57 0.76 -8.64
C ASN A 196 -6.60 -0.09 -7.38
N ILE A 197 -6.37 -1.40 -7.50
CA ILE A 197 -6.24 -2.30 -6.33
C ILE A 197 -5.08 -1.83 -5.45
N LEU A 198 -3.93 -1.54 -6.06
CA LEU A 198 -2.74 -1.05 -5.37
C LEU A 198 -3.02 0.23 -4.58
N LEU A 199 -3.67 1.20 -5.23
CA LEU A 199 -4.06 2.46 -4.60
C LEU A 199 -5.05 2.23 -3.45
N ALA A 200 -6.03 1.35 -3.61
CA ALA A 200 -7.00 1.06 -2.56
C ALA A 200 -6.34 0.50 -1.29
N PHE A 201 -5.47 -0.51 -1.43
CA PHE A 201 -4.73 -1.05 -0.30
C PHE A 201 -3.80 0.01 0.32
N THR A 202 -3.22 0.88 -0.49
CA THR A 202 -2.36 1.97 0.00
C THR A 202 -3.15 3.02 0.78
N HIS A 203 -4.31 3.47 0.28
CA HIS A 203 -5.20 4.38 1.01
C HIS A 203 -5.69 3.75 2.32
N ALA A 204 -6.02 2.45 2.32
CA ALA A 204 -6.41 1.76 3.54
C ALA A 204 -5.31 1.72 4.61
N ARG A 205 -4.03 1.64 4.18
CA ARG A 205 -2.87 1.69 5.07
C ARG A 205 -2.55 3.11 5.56
N LEU A 206 -2.76 4.13 4.73
CA LEU A 206 -2.44 5.52 5.06
C LEU A 206 -3.56 6.22 5.86
N SER A 207 -4.79 5.71 5.80
CA SER A 207 -5.93 6.25 6.54
C SER A 207 -5.71 6.20 8.06
N GLN A 208 -6.13 7.25 8.77
CA GLN A 208 -6.09 7.29 10.23
C GLN A 208 -7.15 6.38 10.88
N ASN A 209 -8.26 6.11 10.18
CA ASN A 209 -9.35 5.26 10.68
C ASN A 209 -9.26 3.86 10.06
N HIS A 210 -8.30 3.08 10.56
CA HIS A 210 -8.06 1.70 10.09
C HIS A 210 -9.28 0.79 10.23
N ARG A 211 -10.16 1.04 11.20
CA ARG A 211 -11.37 0.22 11.39
C ARG A 211 -12.30 0.36 10.18
N GLN A 212 -12.59 1.59 9.77
CA GLN A 212 -13.42 1.83 8.60
C GLN A 212 -12.72 1.40 7.31
N SER A 213 -11.45 1.80 7.12
CA SER A 213 -10.74 1.52 5.89
C SER A 213 -10.45 0.03 5.70
N GLN A 214 -9.93 -0.66 6.71
CA GLN A 214 -9.46 -2.05 6.59
C GLN A 214 -10.53 -3.09 6.94
N LEU A 215 -11.49 -2.81 7.83
CA LEU A 215 -12.50 -3.80 8.23
C LEU A 215 -13.86 -3.62 7.54
N MET A 216 -14.12 -2.47 6.91
CA MET A 216 -15.36 -2.25 6.15
C MET A 216 -15.07 -2.12 4.66
N LEU A 217 -14.21 -1.17 4.26
CA LEU A 217 -14.00 -0.84 2.85
C LEU A 217 -13.15 -1.88 2.09
N ILE A 218 -12.07 -2.40 2.67
CA ILE A 218 -11.25 -3.43 2.01
C ILE A 218 -12.02 -4.76 1.79
N PRO A 219 -12.83 -5.27 2.73
CA PRO A 219 -13.73 -6.39 2.46
C PRO A 219 -14.77 -6.09 1.38
N GLU A 220 -15.32 -4.88 1.35
CA GLU A 220 -16.23 -4.45 0.29
C GLU A 220 -15.52 -4.45 -1.08
N LEU A 221 -14.30 -3.93 -1.16
CA LEU A 221 -13.47 -4.01 -2.36
C LEU A 221 -13.28 -5.47 -2.83
N ASN A 222 -13.02 -6.39 -1.90
CA ASN A 222 -12.89 -7.81 -2.22
C ASN A 222 -14.16 -8.37 -2.85
N GLN A 223 -15.32 -8.07 -2.26
CA GLN A 223 -16.61 -8.51 -2.76
C GLN A 223 -16.88 -7.99 -4.18
N VAL A 224 -16.56 -6.73 -4.44
CA VAL A 224 -16.73 -6.14 -5.77
C VAL A 224 -15.77 -6.77 -6.78
N LEU A 225 -14.50 -6.97 -6.43
CA LEU A 225 -13.52 -7.63 -7.31
C LEU A 225 -13.88 -9.09 -7.61
N CYS A 226 -14.51 -9.80 -6.66
CA CYS A 226 -15.07 -11.13 -6.92
C CYS A 226 -16.17 -11.11 -8.00
N GLN A 227 -16.95 -10.02 -8.14
CA GLN A 227 -17.94 -9.89 -9.22
C GLN A 227 -17.27 -9.63 -10.58
N HIS A 228 -16.14 -8.91 -10.59
CA HIS A 228 -15.32 -8.72 -11.80
C HIS A 228 -14.57 -9.99 -12.22
N TRP A 229 -14.37 -10.92 -11.30
CA TRP A 229 -13.60 -12.13 -11.56
C TRP A 229 -14.46 -13.22 -12.19
N ALA A 230 -14.14 -13.61 -13.42
CA ALA A 230 -14.76 -14.77 -14.08
C ALA A 230 -14.24 -16.09 -13.49
N SER A 231 -14.72 -16.45 -12.29
CA SER A 231 -14.35 -17.67 -11.57
C SER A 231 -14.74 -18.93 -12.34
N ARG A 232 -13.83 -19.92 -12.38
CA ARG A 232 -14.05 -21.25 -12.98
C ARG A 232 -14.44 -22.31 -11.96
N ASP A 233 -14.17 -22.05 -10.69
CA ASP A 233 -14.41 -22.97 -9.57
C ASP A 233 -15.00 -22.18 -8.39
N SER A 234 -15.12 -22.82 -7.23
CA SER A 234 -15.41 -22.18 -5.95
C SER A 234 -14.45 -21.02 -5.67
N ILE A 235 -14.95 -20.01 -4.96
CA ILE A 235 -14.18 -18.82 -4.55
C ILE A 235 -12.96 -19.21 -3.71
N GLU A 236 -13.03 -20.31 -2.96
CA GLU A 236 -11.94 -20.83 -2.14
C GLU A 236 -10.74 -21.26 -2.99
N ASN A 237 -10.99 -21.86 -4.16
CA ASN A 237 -9.94 -22.37 -5.05
C ASN A 237 -9.52 -21.37 -6.13
N ASP A 238 -10.43 -20.51 -6.58
CA ASP A 238 -10.26 -19.59 -7.72
C ASP A 238 -10.55 -18.13 -7.35
N HIS A 239 -9.81 -17.62 -6.36
CA HIS A 239 -9.89 -16.22 -5.93
C HIS A 239 -9.01 -15.28 -6.79
N TRP A 240 -9.52 -14.10 -7.15
CA TRP A 240 -8.79 -13.11 -7.95
C TRP A 240 -7.42 -12.74 -7.35
N ALA A 241 -7.34 -12.59 -6.03
CA ALA A 241 -6.09 -12.22 -5.34
C ALA A 241 -4.96 -13.25 -5.56
N ARG A 242 -5.31 -14.54 -5.78
CA ARG A 242 -4.32 -15.57 -6.14
C ARG A 242 -3.58 -15.18 -7.42
N SER A 243 -4.26 -14.55 -8.37
CA SER A 243 -3.69 -14.09 -9.66
C SER A 243 -2.73 -12.90 -9.56
N LEU A 244 -2.44 -12.40 -8.35
CA LEU A 244 -1.43 -11.36 -8.10
C LEU A 244 -0.12 -11.88 -7.50
N PHE A 245 -0.07 -13.15 -7.08
CA PHE A 245 1.16 -13.75 -6.56
C PHE A 245 2.01 -14.39 -7.66
N SER A 246 3.03 -13.72 -8.20
CA SER A 246 3.97 -14.32 -9.20
C SER A 246 3.34 -14.67 -10.57
N SER A 247 4.02 -15.48 -11.39
CA SER A 247 3.52 -15.93 -12.71
C SER A 247 2.49 -17.06 -12.58
N TYR A 248 1.67 -17.26 -13.62
CA TYR A 248 0.67 -18.34 -13.65
C TYR A 248 1.26 -19.73 -13.39
N GLU A 249 2.37 -20.05 -14.05
CA GLU A 249 3.06 -21.35 -13.93
C GLU A 249 3.51 -21.64 -12.49
N LYS A 250 4.05 -20.63 -11.80
CA LYS A 250 4.49 -20.76 -10.40
C LYS A 250 3.33 -20.98 -9.44
N ARG A 251 2.15 -20.45 -9.74
CA ARG A 251 0.96 -20.52 -8.87
C ARG A 251 0.14 -21.78 -9.00
N LYS A 252 0.20 -22.47 -10.13
CA LYS A 252 -0.66 -23.63 -10.41
C LYS A 252 -0.53 -24.72 -9.34
N ASN A 253 0.64 -24.83 -8.73
CA ASN A 253 0.97 -25.89 -7.78
C ASN A 253 0.94 -25.44 -6.31
N LEU A 254 0.56 -24.21 -6.02
CA LEU A 254 0.61 -23.65 -4.67
C LEU A 254 -0.77 -23.50 -4.06
N ASN A 255 -0.91 -24.02 -2.85
CA ASN A 255 -2.08 -23.74 -2.05
C ASN A 255 -1.83 -22.46 -1.25
N PHE A 256 -2.74 -21.51 -1.38
CA PHE A 256 -2.82 -20.37 -0.48
C PHE A 256 -3.96 -20.67 0.48
N TYR A 257 -3.73 -20.51 1.77
CA TYR A 257 -4.78 -20.72 2.77
C TYR A 257 -5.90 -19.68 2.61
N ASP A 258 -5.52 -18.41 2.44
CA ASP A 258 -6.41 -17.30 2.09
C ASP A 258 -5.61 -16.30 1.23
N PRO A 259 -5.76 -16.34 -0.11
CA PRO A 259 -5.03 -15.43 -0.99
C PRO A 259 -5.28 -13.95 -0.69
N PHE A 260 -6.49 -13.60 -0.24
CA PHE A 260 -6.86 -12.22 0.04
C PHE A 260 -6.22 -11.72 1.33
N LEU A 261 -6.24 -12.54 2.39
CA LEU A 261 -5.57 -12.23 3.64
C LEU A 261 -4.05 -12.16 3.46
N SER A 262 -3.46 -13.09 2.71
CA SER A 262 -2.03 -13.05 2.34
C SER A 262 -1.65 -11.77 1.62
N LEU A 263 -2.52 -11.28 0.72
CA LEU A 263 -2.27 -10.04 -0.03
C LEU A 263 -2.38 -8.84 0.91
N SER A 264 -3.39 -8.82 1.77
CA SER A 264 -3.61 -7.79 2.79
C SER A 264 -2.44 -7.69 3.77
N ALA A 265 -1.89 -8.83 4.19
CA ALA A 265 -0.69 -8.90 5.02
C ALA A 265 0.52 -8.30 4.31
N LYS A 266 0.72 -8.66 3.04
CA LYS A 266 1.80 -8.12 2.20
C LYS A 266 1.70 -6.59 2.01
N PHE A 267 0.50 -6.05 2.05
CA PHE A 267 0.24 -4.61 2.00
C PHE A 267 0.33 -3.89 3.34
N GLY A 268 0.59 -4.60 4.45
CA GLY A 268 0.68 -3.97 5.77
C GLY A 268 -0.67 -3.60 6.39
N LEU A 269 -1.78 -4.26 6.00
CA LEU A 269 -3.11 -4.02 6.58
C LEU A 269 -3.28 -4.71 7.95
N ALA A 270 -2.52 -4.24 8.95
CA ALA A 270 -2.40 -4.88 10.26
C ALA A 270 -3.73 -5.07 11.00
N THR A 271 -4.67 -4.11 10.88
CA THR A 271 -5.96 -4.20 11.57
C THR A 271 -6.82 -5.31 10.99
N LEU A 272 -6.88 -5.42 9.65
CA LEU A 272 -7.59 -6.51 8.98
C LEU A 272 -6.99 -7.88 9.31
N VAL A 273 -5.66 -7.98 9.26
CA VAL A 273 -4.98 -9.24 9.57
C VAL A 273 -5.25 -9.69 11.00
N SER A 274 -5.10 -8.80 11.97
CA SER A 274 -5.29 -9.12 13.39
C SER A 274 -6.74 -9.50 13.71
N GLU A 275 -7.71 -8.78 13.14
CA GLU A 275 -9.13 -9.10 13.30
C GLU A 275 -9.49 -10.45 12.69
N ARG A 276 -8.88 -10.81 11.55
CA ARG A 276 -9.11 -12.10 10.90
C ARG A 276 -8.54 -13.25 11.72
N ILE A 277 -7.33 -13.06 12.26
CA ILE A 277 -6.65 -14.01 13.16
C ILE A 277 -7.52 -14.32 14.38
N ARG A 278 -8.01 -13.29 15.08
CA ARG A 278 -8.91 -13.46 16.23
C ARG A 278 -10.22 -14.18 15.92
N LYS A 279 -10.78 -14.00 14.71
CA LYS A 279 -12.04 -14.63 14.34
C LYS A 279 -11.88 -16.10 13.99
N ASP A 280 -10.72 -16.49 13.49
CA ASP A 280 -10.45 -17.86 13.07
C ASP A 280 -9.74 -18.69 14.16
N ASP A 281 -9.80 -18.29 15.44
CA ASP A 281 -9.17 -18.93 16.63
C ASP A 281 -9.32 -20.47 16.73
N ASN A 282 -10.23 -21.08 15.96
CA ASN A 282 -10.44 -22.53 15.88
C ASN A 282 -9.70 -23.24 14.72
N ARG A 283 -9.01 -22.53 13.82
CA ARG A 283 -8.27 -23.11 12.70
C ARG A 283 -6.79 -22.75 12.82
N SER A 284 -5.96 -23.71 13.19
CA SER A 284 -4.51 -23.50 13.28
C SER A 284 -3.96 -22.98 11.94
N TYR A 285 -3.54 -21.71 11.93
CA TYR A 285 -2.81 -21.07 10.82
C TYR A 285 -1.52 -21.83 10.57
N GLY A 286 -1.58 -22.88 9.75
CA GLY A 286 -0.41 -23.69 9.42
C GLY A 286 -0.66 -25.15 9.02
N SER A 287 -1.89 -25.65 9.15
CA SER A 287 -2.19 -27.07 8.86
C SER A 287 -2.49 -27.36 7.38
N GLY A 288 -2.63 -26.33 6.54
CA GLY A 288 -3.25 -26.42 5.21
C GLY A 288 -2.31 -26.57 4.00
N GLY A 289 -1.04 -26.94 4.19
CA GLY A 289 -0.12 -27.23 3.07
C GLY A 289 0.19 -26.05 2.13
N GLY A 290 0.02 -24.80 2.60
CA GLY A 290 0.27 -23.58 1.83
C GLY A 290 1.35 -22.68 2.41
N VAL A 291 1.67 -21.58 1.70
CA VAL A 291 2.61 -20.56 2.19
C VAL A 291 2.05 -19.91 3.47
N PRO A 292 2.79 -19.91 4.60
CA PRO A 292 2.33 -19.31 5.85
C PRO A 292 2.07 -17.81 5.71
N LEU A 293 1.05 -17.29 6.40
CA LEU A 293 0.74 -15.86 6.42
C LEU A 293 1.95 -15.01 6.86
N LEU A 294 2.69 -15.51 7.87
CA LEU A 294 3.90 -14.89 8.37
C LEU A 294 4.95 -14.65 7.27
N SER A 295 5.06 -15.56 6.30
CA SER A 295 6.02 -15.45 5.19
C SER A 295 5.73 -14.26 4.27
N HIS A 296 4.47 -13.84 4.14
CA HIS A 296 4.11 -12.67 3.32
C HIS A 296 4.44 -11.34 4.00
N CYS A 297 4.59 -11.35 5.33
CA CYS A 297 4.88 -10.14 6.12
C CYS A 297 6.38 -9.81 6.17
N ILE A 298 7.24 -10.78 5.87
CA ILE A 298 8.70 -10.66 5.98
C ILE A 298 9.42 -10.42 4.64
N GLU A 299 8.70 -10.36 3.52
CA GLU A 299 9.32 -10.21 2.19
C GLU A 299 10.16 -8.92 2.05
N MET A 300 9.69 -7.82 2.66
CA MET A 300 10.35 -6.50 2.63
C MET A 300 11.07 -6.20 3.95
N LEU A 301 11.85 -7.17 4.43
CA LEU A 301 12.49 -7.12 5.74
C LEU A 301 13.41 -5.91 5.89
N ALA A 302 14.43 -5.77 5.05
CA ALA A 302 15.45 -4.72 5.17
C ALA A 302 15.39 -3.64 4.08
N SER A 303 14.76 -3.90 2.94
CA SER A 303 14.65 -2.95 1.84
C SER A 303 13.40 -3.20 1.03
N ARG A 304 12.81 -2.12 0.51
CA ARG A 304 11.62 -2.18 -0.37
C ARG A 304 11.94 -2.60 -1.79
N ARG A 305 13.21 -2.62 -2.23
CA ARG A 305 13.66 -3.05 -3.57
C ARG A 305 12.84 -2.47 -4.75
N GLN A 306 12.49 -1.18 -4.70
CA GLN A 306 11.60 -0.51 -5.68
C GLN A 306 10.21 -1.17 -5.82
N THR A 307 9.76 -1.89 -4.80
CA THR A 307 8.44 -2.50 -4.78
C THR A 307 7.40 -1.54 -4.22
N VAL A 308 6.16 -1.79 -4.61
CA VAL A 308 4.98 -1.08 -4.13
C VAL A 308 4.61 -1.41 -2.68
N TYR A 309 5.20 -2.46 -2.10
CA TYR A 309 4.88 -2.94 -0.76
C TYR A 309 5.64 -2.15 0.32
N PRO A 310 5.05 -1.95 1.51
CA PRO A 310 5.74 -1.32 2.61
C PRO A 310 6.83 -2.23 3.18
N LEU A 311 7.70 -1.66 4.02
CA LEU A 311 8.61 -2.45 4.85
C LEU A 311 7.83 -3.32 5.84
N SER A 312 8.41 -4.45 6.22
CA SER A 312 7.83 -5.35 7.22
C SER A 312 7.55 -4.62 8.56
N SER A 313 6.31 -4.74 9.05
CA SER A 313 5.87 -4.13 10.31
C SER A 313 6.13 -5.08 11.49
N PRO A 314 6.87 -4.65 12.53
CA PRO A 314 7.02 -5.42 13.77
C PRO A 314 5.69 -5.71 14.46
N GLU A 315 4.74 -4.76 14.43
CA GLU A 315 3.43 -4.88 15.07
C GLU A 315 2.63 -6.01 14.42
N MET A 316 2.54 -6.02 13.09
CA MET A 316 1.84 -7.09 12.36
C MET A 316 2.48 -8.47 12.61
N ILE A 317 3.81 -8.55 12.61
CA ILE A 317 4.53 -9.80 12.88
C ILE A 317 4.25 -10.28 14.30
N ARG A 318 4.24 -9.38 15.28
CA ARG A 318 3.90 -9.68 16.69
C ARG A 318 2.50 -10.26 16.80
N GLU A 319 1.51 -9.63 16.18
CA GLU A 319 0.11 -10.11 16.21
C GLU A 319 -0.02 -11.51 15.59
N ILE A 320 0.63 -11.75 14.44
CA ILE A 320 0.60 -13.06 13.78
C ILE A 320 1.25 -14.16 14.63
N LEU A 321 2.41 -13.88 15.23
CA LEU A 321 3.11 -14.82 16.10
C LEU A 321 2.34 -15.08 17.42
N THR A 322 1.76 -14.03 18.01
CA THR A 322 0.92 -14.14 19.21
C THR A 322 -0.35 -14.95 18.93
N GLY A 323 -0.88 -14.87 17.71
CA GLY A 323 -1.97 -15.71 17.20
C GLY A 323 -1.59 -17.17 16.94
N GLY A 324 -0.39 -17.61 17.33
CA GLY A 324 0.05 -19.01 17.26
C GLY A 324 0.70 -19.42 15.94
N ALA A 325 1.06 -18.47 15.07
CA ALA A 325 1.84 -18.80 13.88
C ALA A 325 3.20 -19.38 14.25
N ASN A 326 3.56 -20.53 13.67
CA ASN A 326 4.82 -21.19 13.96
C ASN A 326 5.96 -20.63 13.07
N PRO A 327 7.00 -19.99 13.63
CA PRO A 327 8.12 -19.45 12.86
C PRO A 327 8.94 -20.54 12.14
N ASN A 328 8.87 -21.79 12.60
CA ASN A 328 9.54 -22.95 12.01
C ASN A 328 8.61 -23.80 11.14
N GLN A 329 7.42 -23.32 10.79
CA GLN A 329 6.50 -24.08 9.96
C GLN A 329 7.13 -24.38 8.59
N PRO A 330 7.32 -25.65 8.21
CA PRO A 330 7.85 -25.98 6.90
C PRO A 330 6.80 -25.72 5.81
N TYR A 331 7.23 -25.15 4.69
CA TYR A 331 6.39 -24.96 3.51
C TYR A 331 7.24 -24.94 2.23
N GLN A 332 6.58 -25.12 1.09
CA GLN A 332 7.19 -24.93 -0.23
C GLN A 332 6.89 -23.52 -0.75
N ASP A 333 7.93 -22.82 -1.16
CA ASP A 333 7.83 -21.48 -1.71
C ASP A 333 7.34 -21.47 -3.17
N LEU A 334 7.22 -20.27 -3.76
CA LEU A 334 6.80 -20.09 -5.15
C LEU A 334 7.73 -20.74 -6.19
N ASN A 335 8.93 -21.17 -5.78
CA ASN A 335 9.93 -21.82 -6.61
C ASN A 335 10.12 -23.30 -6.23
N GLY A 336 9.27 -23.86 -5.35
CA GLY A 336 9.35 -25.24 -4.85
C GLY A 336 10.45 -25.48 -3.81
N LYS A 337 11.11 -24.43 -3.31
CA LYS A 337 12.12 -24.53 -2.25
C LYS A 337 11.42 -24.78 -0.92
N SER A 338 11.86 -25.83 -0.22
CA SER A 338 11.43 -26.09 1.16
C SER A 338 12.12 -25.13 2.12
N GLN A 339 11.34 -24.41 2.91
CA GLN A 339 11.84 -23.41 3.86
C GLN A 339 10.86 -23.19 5.02
N THR A 340 11.28 -22.40 6.00
CA THR A 340 10.43 -21.93 7.11
C THR A 340 10.43 -20.40 7.13
N PRO A 341 9.41 -19.74 7.74
CA PRO A 341 9.43 -18.29 7.91
C PRO A 341 10.74 -17.80 8.57
N TRP A 342 11.25 -18.52 9.56
CA TRP A 342 12.51 -18.20 10.23
C TRP A 342 13.72 -18.26 9.28
N LEU A 343 13.85 -19.33 8.48
CA LEU A 343 14.94 -19.42 7.51
C LEU A 343 14.85 -18.31 6.44
N VAL A 344 13.65 -17.88 6.07
CA VAL A 344 13.46 -16.75 5.14
C VAL A 344 13.94 -15.43 5.76
N VAL A 345 13.67 -15.19 7.06
CA VAL A 345 14.23 -14.02 7.77
C VAL A 345 15.75 -14.02 7.72
N LEU A 346 16.39 -15.15 8.02
CA LEU A 346 17.85 -15.28 7.99
C LEU A 346 18.42 -15.04 6.58
N ASP A 347 17.79 -15.59 5.54
CA ASP A 347 18.21 -15.41 4.16
C ASP A 347 18.10 -13.94 3.72
N TYR A 348 17.03 -13.25 4.14
CA TYR A 348 16.87 -11.82 3.87
C TYR A 348 17.88 -10.95 4.62
N LEU A 349 18.27 -11.31 5.84
CA LEU A 349 19.33 -10.61 6.56
C LEU A 349 20.68 -10.76 5.86
N ARG A 350 21.01 -11.98 5.41
CA ARG A 350 22.22 -12.25 4.64
C ARG A 350 22.24 -11.47 3.33
N GLU A 351 21.11 -11.47 2.61
CA GLU A 351 20.95 -10.69 1.38
C GLU A 351 21.09 -9.18 1.62
N ALA A 352 20.50 -8.67 2.71
CA ALA A 352 20.57 -7.26 3.06
C ALA A 352 22.00 -6.81 3.36
N ASP A 353 22.77 -7.64 4.06
CA ASP A 353 24.19 -7.38 4.29
C ASP A 353 25.01 -7.39 2.99
N ARG A 354 24.78 -8.40 2.15
CA ARG A 354 25.46 -8.55 0.85
C ARG A 354 25.18 -7.39 -0.10
N ARG A 355 23.96 -6.88 -0.09
CA ARG A 355 23.51 -5.76 -0.94
C ARG A 355 23.76 -4.38 -0.31
N GLN A 356 24.33 -4.34 0.89
CA GLN A 356 24.55 -3.11 1.67
C GLN A 356 23.26 -2.29 1.86
N TRP A 357 22.14 -2.97 2.09
CA TRP A 357 20.88 -2.30 2.46
C TRP A 357 20.83 -1.89 3.93
N ILE A 358 21.72 -2.46 4.75
CA ILE A 358 21.92 -2.05 6.13
C ILE A 358 22.97 -0.94 6.13
N GLY A 359 22.61 0.26 6.57
CA GLY A 359 23.54 1.38 6.69
C GLY A 359 24.45 1.25 7.91
N TYR A 360 25.68 1.77 7.82
CA TYR A 360 26.52 1.95 9.01
C TYR A 360 25.87 2.98 9.94
N TYR A 361 25.77 2.64 11.24
CA TYR A 361 25.12 3.49 12.26
C TYR A 361 23.67 3.85 11.94
N ASP A 362 22.96 3.02 11.16
CA ASP A 362 21.56 3.23 10.83
C ASP A 362 20.67 2.96 12.06
N THR A 363 20.52 4.00 12.86
CA THR A 363 19.67 4.07 14.06
C THR A 363 18.26 4.55 13.74
N SER A 364 17.91 4.68 12.46
CA SER A 364 16.58 5.12 12.07
C SER A 364 15.51 4.12 12.52
N GLU A 365 14.29 4.61 12.75
CA GLU A 365 13.15 3.76 13.11
C GLU A 365 12.81 2.70 12.03
N SER A 366 13.29 2.89 10.80
CA SER A 366 13.12 1.93 9.69
C SER A 366 14.34 1.03 9.46
N GLY A 367 15.46 1.31 10.13
CA GLY A 367 16.78 0.69 9.98
C GLY A 367 17.03 -0.53 10.87
N ILE A 368 18.23 -0.60 11.46
CA ILE A 368 18.69 -1.76 12.25
C ILE A 368 17.80 -2.04 13.45
N SER A 369 17.31 -1.00 14.13
CA SER A 369 16.45 -1.13 15.31
C SER A 369 15.19 -1.94 14.97
N ARG A 370 14.50 -1.61 13.87
CA ARG A 370 13.31 -2.36 13.40
C ARG A 370 13.63 -3.82 13.08
N LEU A 371 14.73 -4.06 12.38
CA LEU A 371 15.18 -5.42 12.07
C LEU A 371 15.40 -6.23 13.35
N SER A 372 16.04 -5.63 14.35
CA SER A 372 16.31 -6.30 15.61
C SER A 372 15.04 -6.69 16.37
N VAL A 373 14.02 -5.82 16.36
CA VAL A 373 12.71 -6.11 16.97
C VAL A 373 12.04 -7.29 16.27
N ILE A 374 12.05 -7.31 14.93
CA ILE A 374 11.47 -8.43 14.16
C ILE A 374 12.19 -9.74 14.48
N ILE A 375 13.52 -9.74 14.55
CA ILE A 375 14.30 -10.95 14.87
C ILE A 375 14.01 -11.41 16.30
N SER A 376 13.94 -10.48 17.27
CA SER A 376 13.60 -10.78 18.66
C SER A 376 12.24 -11.47 18.75
N LEU A 377 11.24 -10.95 18.04
CA LEU A 377 9.90 -11.53 17.97
C LEU A 377 9.92 -12.99 17.52
N PHE A 378 10.68 -13.32 16.48
CA PHE A 378 10.80 -14.70 16.00
C PHE A 378 11.43 -15.61 17.07
N ILE A 379 12.53 -15.17 17.70
CA ILE A 379 13.24 -15.96 18.73
C ILE A 379 12.36 -16.16 19.98
N GLU A 380 11.64 -15.12 20.41
CA GLU A 380 10.70 -15.15 21.53
C GLU A 380 9.59 -16.18 21.31
N HIS A 381 9.11 -16.31 20.07
CA HIS A 381 8.05 -17.25 19.68
C HIS A 381 8.58 -18.59 19.18
N GLY A 382 9.82 -18.95 19.55
CA GLY A 382 10.35 -20.30 19.38
C GLY A 382 10.99 -20.57 18.03
N ALA A 383 11.44 -19.55 17.30
CA ALA A 383 12.30 -19.76 16.13
C ALA A 383 13.53 -20.61 16.49
N ASP A 384 13.88 -21.56 15.62
CA ASP A 384 14.94 -22.52 15.86
C ASP A 384 16.31 -21.82 16.00
N PRO A 385 16.93 -21.80 17.19
CA PRO A 385 18.21 -21.13 17.41
C PRO A 385 19.36 -21.76 16.60
N ASN A 386 19.19 -23.02 16.19
CA ASN A 386 20.14 -23.76 15.36
C ASN A 386 19.71 -23.84 13.89
N GLY A 387 18.79 -22.98 13.45
CA GLY A 387 18.38 -22.91 12.05
C GLY A 387 19.58 -22.65 11.13
N ILE A 388 19.70 -23.47 10.07
CA ILE A 388 20.83 -23.42 9.12
C ILE A 388 20.32 -23.09 7.72
N LEU A 389 20.90 -22.07 7.11
CA LEU A 389 20.81 -21.85 5.68
C LEU A 389 21.80 -22.77 4.97
N VAL A 390 21.28 -23.51 3.99
CA VAL A 390 22.10 -24.31 3.08
C VAL A 390 22.97 -23.42 2.20
N GLU A 391 24.09 -23.97 1.75
CA GLU A 391 24.98 -23.31 0.78
C GLU A 391 24.23 -22.96 -0.50
N THR A 392 24.55 -21.79 -1.04
CA THR A 392 24.04 -21.31 -2.32
C THR A 392 25.21 -20.89 -3.21
N LYS A 393 24.94 -20.60 -4.48
CA LYS A 393 25.96 -20.08 -5.40
C LYS A 393 26.59 -18.75 -4.98
N PHE A 394 25.97 -18.04 -4.03
CA PHE A 394 26.42 -16.72 -3.58
C PHE A 394 27.00 -16.73 -2.17
N ASP A 395 26.54 -17.66 -1.34
CA ASP A 395 26.80 -17.63 0.09
C ASP A 395 27.05 -19.05 0.62
N PRO A 396 28.06 -19.24 1.48
CA PRO A 396 28.28 -20.51 2.16
C PRO A 396 27.12 -20.85 3.10
N SER A 397 27.06 -22.10 3.53
CA SER A 397 26.13 -22.49 4.60
C SER A 397 26.39 -21.68 5.87
N ALA A 398 25.32 -21.25 6.54
CA ALA A 398 25.44 -20.42 7.75
C ALA A 398 24.27 -20.69 8.71
N SER A 399 24.60 -20.83 9.99
CA SER A 399 23.67 -20.87 11.11
C SER A 399 23.12 -19.49 11.44
N ALA A 400 21.98 -19.46 12.13
CA ALA A 400 21.39 -18.24 12.67
C ALA A 400 22.40 -17.42 13.51
N LEU A 401 23.18 -18.10 14.36
CA LEU A 401 24.18 -17.47 15.21
C LEU A 401 25.30 -16.80 14.41
N GLU A 402 25.79 -17.43 13.35
CA GLU A 402 26.83 -16.87 12.47
C GLU A 402 26.32 -15.64 11.72
N ILE A 403 25.09 -15.68 11.19
CA ILE A 403 24.48 -14.56 10.45
C ILE A 403 24.32 -13.34 11.37
N ILE A 404 23.72 -13.52 12.55
CA ILE A 404 23.52 -12.43 13.53
C ILE A 404 24.85 -11.91 14.06
N THR A 405 25.83 -12.79 14.28
CA THR A 405 27.19 -12.39 14.70
C THR A 405 27.90 -11.57 13.62
N SER A 406 27.74 -11.91 12.34
CA SER A 406 28.31 -11.17 11.22
C SER A 406 27.78 -9.73 11.17
N ILE A 407 26.46 -9.57 11.27
CA ILE A 407 25.81 -8.24 11.27
C ILE A 407 26.25 -7.43 12.49
N TYR A 408 26.23 -8.03 13.69
CA TYR A 408 26.73 -7.38 14.90
C TYR A 408 28.15 -6.83 14.71
N ARG A 409 29.08 -7.66 14.23
CA ARG A 409 30.49 -7.27 14.10
C ARG A 409 30.70 -6.19 13.04
N LYS A 410 29.99 -6.28 11.91
CA LYS A 410 30.16 -5.35 10.78
C LYS A 410 29.57 -3.98 11.08
N TYR A 411 28.38 -3.91 11.68
CA TYR A 411 27.66 -2.66 11.91
C TYR A 411 27.77 -2.13 13.35
N ALA A 412 28.45 -2.87 14.25
CA ALA A 412 28.61 -2.53 15.66
C ALA A 412 27.29 -2.21 16.40
N SER A 413 26.20 -2.89 16.02
CA SER A 413 24.86 -2.66 16.59
C SER A 413 24.71 -3.32 17.97
N PRO A 414 24.43 -2.54 19.04
CA PRO A 414 24.15 -3.08 20.37
C PRO A 414 22.96 -4.06 20.38
N GLU A 415 21.95 -3.80 19.56
CA GLU A 415 20.74 -4.61 19.45
C GLU A 415 21.08 -6.02 18.94
N PHE A 416 21.91 -6.11 17.90
CA PHE A 416 22.37 -7.42 17.38
C PHE A 416 23.33 -8.13 18.34
N SER A 417 24.07 -7.40 19.17
CA SER A 417 24.85 -7.99 20.27
C SER A 417 23.95 -8.67 21.31
N GLN A 418 22.81 -8.05 21.64
CA GLN A 418 21.80 -8.64 22.51
C GLN A 418 21.16 -9.86 21.86
N LEU A 419 20.76 -9.79 20.59
CA LEU A 419 20.19 -10.93 19.86
C LEU A 419 21.13 -12.13 19.82
N ARG A 420 22.44 -11.90 19.62
CA ARG A 420 23.46 -12.95 19.70
C ARG A 420 23.46 -13.65 21.05
N ARG A 421 23.40 -12.90 22.15
CA ARG A 421 23.34 -13.46 23.51
C ARG A 421 22.07 -14.29 23.71
N VAL A 422 20.92 -13.74 23.32
CA VAL A 422 19.63 -14.44 23.41
C VAL A 422 19.64 -15.76 22.63
N LEU A 423 20.23 -15.80 21.44
CA LEU A 423 20.36 -17.06 20.68
C LEU A 423 21.21 -18.10 21.41
N ILE A 424 22.34 -17.70 21.97
CA ILE A 424 23.21 -18.60 22.75
C ILE A 424 22.45 -19.12 23.97
N ASP A 425 21.74 -18.25 24.68
CA ASP A 425 20.91 -18.63 25.85
C ASP A 425 19.78 -19.59 25.46
N LYS A 426 19.29 -19.51 24.22
CA LYS A 426 18.31 -20.44 23.64
C LYS A 426 18.93 -21.75 23.12
N GLY A 427 20.24 -21.94 23.22
CA GLY A 427 20.93 -23.17 22.82
C GLY A 427 21.53 -23.14 21.42
N ALA A 428 21.78 -21.96 20.84
CA ALA A 428 22.58 -21.86 19.63
C ALA A 428 24.05 -22.15 19.94
N HIS A 429 24.69 -22.97 19.11
CA HIS A 429 26.11 -23.32 19.25
C HIS A 429 26.93 -22.88 18.04
N GLU A 430 28.18 -22.47 18.26
CA GLU A 430 29.13 -22.26 17.17
C GLU A 430 29.51 -23.62 16.56
N ARG A 431 29.59 -23.70 15.23
CA ARG A 431 29.94 -24.94 14.54
C ARG A 431 31.42 -25.30 14.76
N GLU A 432 31.69 -26.54 15.13
CA GLU A 432 33.07 -27.04 15.25
C GLU A 432 33.82 -26.92 13.91
N GLY A 433 35.06 -26.41 13.95
CA GLY A 433 35.92 -26.29 12.76
C GLY A 433 35.71 -25.02 11.93
N HIS A 434 34.66 -24.23 12.17
CA HIS A 434 34.52 -22.88 11.63
C HIS A 434 35.12 -21.85 12.59
N GLY A 435 36.41 -22.00 12.87
CA GLY A 435 37.23 -20.93 13.42
C GLY A 435 37.16 -19.74 12.46
N ILE A 436 36.44 -18.72 12.87
CA ILE A 436 36.00 -17.59 12.07
C ILE A 436 37.18 -16.89 11.35
N LEU A 437 37.40 -17.25 10.09
CA LEU A 437 38.14 -16.44 9.10
C LEU A 437 37.11 -15.76 8.21
N TYR A 438 36.47 -14.69 8.71
CA TYR A 438 35.76 -13.80 7.79
C TYR A 438 36.81 -12.96 7.06
N GLN A 439 36.97 -13.20 5.76
CA GLN A 439 37.59 -12.22 4.88
C GLN A 439 36.77 -10.94 5.00
N VAL A 440 37.29 -9.97 5.74
CA VAL A 440 36.88 -8.57 5.58
C VAL A 440 37.20 -8.27 4.13
N TYR A 441 36.17 -8.20 3.26
CA TYR A 441 36.33 -7.77 1.89
C TYR A 441 36.92 -6.36 1.92
N GLY A 442 38.24 -6.29 1.79
CA GLY A 442 39.03 -5.09 1.74
C GLY A 442 39.21 -4.68 0.28
N LYS A 443 38.67 -3.49 -0.02
CA LYS A 443 38.78 -2.68 -1.25
C LYS A 443 37.94 -3.10 -2.45
#